data_AF-A0A919W368-F1
#
_entry.id   AF-A0A919W368-F1
#
_cell.length_a   1.000
_cell.length_b   1.000
_cell.length_c   1.000
_cell.angle_alpha   90.00
_cell.angle_beta   90.00
_cell.angle_gamma   90.00
#
_symmetry.space_group_name_H-M   'P 1'
#
loop_
_entity.id
_entity.type
_entity.pdbx_description
1 polymer ?
#
loop_
_entity_poly.entity_id
_entity_poly.type
_entity_poly.pdbx_seq_one_letter_code
_entity_poly.pdbx_strand_id
1 'polypeptide(L)'
;MQRIAIVGAGGAGKTVLANWFGSLLDIPVTHLDVLRYTPEWRLVSEEDFAARQRDVVARDRWVIDGNSLASLPLRAAAADTIIVLDPHPLVGLTGILHRSLRYRGGQHADGVYDCISAEVVRYVLLYRRAAPVPGTGRCAGARRPRRTSPPDQPPRRRPAGPPDPHQPRPRPAVTSLDRYLRDPAFANIGFVILDFEGTTPAGFPPEPIEVGAVILRTRPEGLDCVARYEALIHPPAHAPLTPADTRQTGIAAAMLTGRPLAAAVLAGLDVLLTRPPYLTVAHHAPTEAGILRRYAHACPTLAATPMLDTLRLARACYPELGSHRLDDLLHHLNIPVPAERHRALADAAVTAKVLRRLLEDGSTRYRWSHLAQLRHLAGLPPPATGSGQETLF
;
A
#
# COMPACT_ATOMS: atom_id res chain seq x y z
N MET A 1 4.33 -21.08 1.73
CA MET A 1 3.02 -20.42 1.90
C MET A 1 2.16 -20.81 0.72
N GLN A 2 1.40 -21.88 0.90
CA GLN A 2 0.56 -22.51 -0.12
C GLN A 2 -0.90 -22.62 0.34
N ARG A 3 -1.16 -22.58 1.66
CA ARG A 3 -2.48 -22.79 2.26
C ARG A 3 -2.76 -21.68 3.28
N ILE A 4 -3.35 -20.60 2.79
CA ILE A 4 -3.43 -19.33 3.50
C ILE A 4 -4.86 -19.11 4.01
N ALA A 5 -5.03 -19.01 5.33
CA ALA A 5 -6.30 -18.60 5.93
C ALA A 5 -6.25 -17.13 6.34
N ILE A 6 -7.20 -16.32 5.86
CA ILE A 6 -7.30 -14.89 6.19
C ILE A 6 -8.57 -14.65 7.02
N VAL A 7 -8.40 -14.08 8.22
CA VAL A 7 -9.47 -13.89 9.22
C VAL A 7 -9.48 -12.42 9.66
N GLY A 8 -10.64 -11.89 10.08
CA GLY A 8 -10.80 -10.47 10.42
C GLY A 8 -12.21 -9.94 10.21
N ALA A 9 -12.54 -8.83 10.87
CA ALA A 9 -13.87 -8.21 10.83
C ALA A 9 -14.38 -7.91 9.40
N GLY A 10 -15.68 -7.61 9.28
CA GLY A 10 -16.23 -6.99 8.07
C GLY A 10 -15.46 -5.71 7.71
N GLY A 11 -15.15 -5.52 6.43
CA GLY A 11 -14.40 -4.36 5.96
C GLY A 11 -12.92 -4.31 6.31
N ALA A 12 -12.36 -5.34 6.94
CA ALA A 12 -10.95 -5.36 7.35
C ALA A 12 -9.94 -5.48 6.19
N GLY A 13 -10.40 -5.62 4.93
CA GLY A 13 -9.54 -5.81 3.76
C GLY A 13 -9.20 -7.27 3.43
N LYS A 14 -9.97 -8.24 3.96
CA LYS A 14 -9.73 -9.67 3.74
C LYS A 14 -9.79 -10.09 2.27
N THR A 15 -10.90 -9.80 1.60
CA THR A 15 -11.13 -10.08 0.17
C THR A 15 -10.01 -9.52 -0.69
N VAL A 16 -9.58 -8.29 -0.38
CA VAL A 16 -8.46 -7.61 -1.04
C VAL A 16 -7.16 -8.40 -0.88
N LEU A 17 -6.81 -8.72 0.37
CA LEU A 17 -5.59 -9.43 0.68
C LEU A 17 -5.59 -10.83 0.08
N ALA A 18 -6.75 -11.50 0.08
CA ALA A 18 -6.94 -12.81 -0.51
C ALA A 18 -6.68 -12.79 -2.02
N ASN A 19 -7.29 -11.84 -2.73
CA ASN A 19 -7.09 -11.66 -4.17
C ASN A 19 -5.67 -11.23 -4.52
N TRP A 20 -5.04 -10.41 -3.68
CA TRP A 20 -3.63 -10.07 -3.82
C TRP A 20 -2.72 -11.30 -3.71
N PHE A 21 -2.90 -12.14 -2.68
CA PHE A 21 -2.14 -13.39 -2.57
C PHE A 21 -2.43 -14.36 -3.72
N GLY A 22 -3.71 -14.48 -4.13
CA GLY A 22 -4.09 -15.33 -5.24
C GLY A 22 -3.40 -14.93 -6.54
N SER A 23 -3.34 -13.63 -6.82
CA SER A 23 -2.69 -13.09 -8.02
C SER A 23 -1.16 -13.17 -7.93
N LEU A 24 -0.59 -12.87 -6.76
CA LEU A 24 0.86 -12.85 -6.54
C LEU A 24 1.48 -14.25 -6.58
N LEU A 25 0.81 -15.23 -5.97
CA LEU A 25 1.31 -16.59 -5.79
C LEU A 25 0.72 -17.58 -6.79
N ASP A 26 -0.21 -17.15 -7.65
CA ASP A 26 -0.97 -18.01 -8.54
C ASP A 26 -1.64 -19.18 -7.76
N ILE A 27 -2.44 -18.81 -6.75
CA ILE A 27 -3.14 -19.74 -5.85
C ILE A 27 -4.66 -19.48 -5.93
N PRO A 28 -5.50 -20.52 -6.04
CA PRO A 28 -6.95 -20.36 -6.03
C PRO A 28 -7.46 -19.66 -4.77
N VAL A 29 -8.27 -18.62 -4.95
CA VAL A 29 -8.93 -17.88 -3.86
C VAL A 29 -10.36 -18.37 -3.68
N THR A 30 -10.78 -18.57 -2.44
CA THR A 30 -12.15 -18.90 -2.09
C THR A 30 -12.62 -18.01 -0.95
N HIS A 31 -13.57 -17.12 -1.24
CA HIS A 31 -14.25 -16.32 -0.24
C HIS A 31 -15.27 -17.19 0.49
N LEU A 32 -15.26 -17.22 1.84
CA LEU A 32 -16.17 -18.09 2.61
C LEU A 32 -17.65 -17.82 2.32
N ASP A 33 -18.00 -16.60 1.93
CA ASP A 33 -19.38 -16.25 1.58
C ASP A 33 -19.89 -17.11 0.40
N VAL A 34 -19.02 -17.47 -0.56
CA VAL A 34 -19.35 -18.38 -1.68
C VAL A 34 -19.75 -19.76 -1.19
N LEU A 35 -19.11 -20.24 -0.12
CA LEU A 35 -19.43 -21.55 0.44
C LEU A 35 -20.66 -21.50 1.34
N ARG A 36 -20.91 -20.35 1.99
CA ARG A 36 -21.92 -20.14 3.02
C ARG A 36 -23.33 -19.90 2.46
N TYR A 37 -23.43 -19.44 1.23
CA TYR A 37 -24.69 -19.11 0.58
C TYR A 37 -24.91 -19.95 -0.69
N THR A 38 -26.17 -20.15 -1.07
CA THR A 38 -26.54 -20.68 -2.40
C THR A 38 -26.42 -19.57 -3.46
N PRO A 39 -26.50 -19.89 -4.78
CA PRO A 39 -26.55 -18.86 -5.83
C PRO A 39 -27.68 -17.83 -5.63
N GLU A 40 -28.77 -18.21 -4.95
CA GLU A 40 -29.90 -17.37 -4.56
C GLU A 40 -29.71 -16.69 -3.19
N TRP A 41 -28.50 -16.73 -2.63
CA TRP A 41 -28.11 -16.11 -1.35
C TRP A 41 -28.86 -16.61 -0.12
N ARG A 42 -29.29 -17.87 -0.18
CA ARG A 42 -29.86 -18.56 0.97
C ARG A 42 -28.75 -19.18 1.79
N LEU A 43 -28.85 -19.08 3.11
CA LEU A 43 -27.89 -19.69 4.03
C LEU A 43 -27.96 -21.21 3.87
N VAL A 44 -26.81 -21.86 3.65
CA VAL A 44 -26.74 -23.33 3.64
C VAL A 44 -26.65 -23.86 5.07
N SER A 45 -26.97 -25.14 5.26
CA SER A 45 -26.86 -25.79 6.58
C SER A 45 -25.41 -25.74 7.10
N GLU A 46 -25.21 -25.80 8.41
CA GLU A 46 -23.85 -25.86 8.98
C GLU A 46 -23.06 -27.08 8.50
N GLU A 47 -23.77 -28.20 8.27
CA GLU A 47 -23.19 -29.43 7.74
C GLU A 47 -22.69 -29.25 6.30
N ASP A 48 -23.52 -28.67 5.43
CA ASP A 48 -23.16 -28.36 4.05
C ASP A 48 -22.02 -27.34 3.98
N PHE A 49 -22.08 -26.32 4.83
CA PHE A 49 -21.03 -25.30 4.91
C PHE A 49 -19.69 -25.91 5.36
N ALA A 50 -19.72 -26.85 6.31
CA ALA A 50 -18.52 -27.56 6.74
C ALA A 50 -18.02 -28.51 5.63
N ALA A 51 -18.91 -29.25 4.95
CA ALA A 51 -18.55 -30.13 3.84
C ALA A 51 -17.87 -29.37 2.70
N ARG A 52 -18.47 -28.27 2.24
CA ARG A 52 -17.89 -27.39 1.21
C ARG A 52 -16.52 -26.85 1.61
N GLN A 53 -16.31 -26.55 2.89
CA GLN A 53 -15.00 -26.14 3.38
C GLN A 53 -13.98 -27.29 3.36
N ARG A 54 -14.38 -28.52 3.73
CA ARG A 54 -13.50 -29.71 3.66
C ARG A 54 -12.97 -29.91 2.25
N ASP A 55 -13.83 -29.76 1.24
CA ASP A 55 -13.45 -29.93 -0.17
C ASP A 55 -12.39 -28.92 -0.61
N VAL A 56 -12.49 -27.67 -0.13
CA VAL A 56 -11.52 -26.61 -0.48
C VAL A 56 -10.20 -26.81 0.27
N VAL A 57 -10.25 -27.12 1.57
CA VAL A 57 -9.01 -27.30 2.36
C VAL A 57 -8.25 -28.57 2.02
N ALA A 58 -8.90 -29.57 1.41
CA ALA A 58 -8.28 -30.79 0.91
C ALA A 58 -7.37 -30.56 -0.31
N ARG A 59 -7.45 -29.40 -0.96
CA ARG A 59 -6.58 -29.04 -2.08
C ARG A 59 -5.17 -28.71 -1.60
N ASP A 60 -4.18 -28.93 -2.46
CA ASP A 60 -2.77 -28.66 -2.14
C ASP A 60 -2.45 -27.16 -1.97
N ARG A 61 -3.18 -26.30 -2.69
CA ARG A 61 -2.95 -24.85 -2.74
C ARG A 61 -4.28 -24.10 -2.65
N TRP A 62 -4.42 -23.19 -1.69
CA TRP A 62 -5.61 -22.37 -1.53
C TRP A 62 -5.36 -21.10 -0.70
N VAL A 63 -6.16 -20.07 -0.98
CA VAL A 63 -6.37 -18.92 -0.10
C VAL A 63 -7.85 -18.91 0.28
N ILE A 64 -8.16 -18.99 1.57
CA ILE A 64 -9.53 -18.88 2.08
C ILE A 64 -9.64 -17.67 2.99
N ASP A 65 -10.49 -16.72 2.64
CA ASP A 65 -10.79 -15.59 3.51
C ASP A 65 -12.23 -15.61 4.03
N GLY A 66 -12.39 -15.12 5.26
CA GLY A 66 -13.69 -14.98 5.88
C GLY A 66 -13.64 -15.12 7.39
N ASN A 67 -14.72 -14.71 8.04
CA ASN A 67 -14.76 -14.51 9.48
C ASN A 67 -15.72 -15.41 10.25
N SER A 68 -16.04 -16.58 9.70
CA SER A 68 -16.75 -17.61 10.45
C SER A 68 -15.80 -18.24 11.47
N LEU A 69 -15.85 -17.74 12.71
CA LEU A 69 -15.02 -18.25 13.80
C LEU A 69 -15.41 -19.67 14.21
N ALA A 70 -16.69 -20.02 14.10
CA ALA A 70 -17.19 -21.37 14.39
C ALA A 70 -16.54 -22.44 13.49
N SER A 71 -16.26 -22.10 12.22
CA SER A 71 -15.60 -23.00 11.25
C SER A 71 -14.10 -22.80 11.14
N LEU A 72 -13.51 -21.87 11.89
CA LEU A 72 -12.09 -21.56 11.85
C LEU A 72 -11.18 -22.77 12.15
N PRO A 73 -11.47 -23.67 13.12
CA PRO A 73 -10.60 -24.80 13.43
C PRO A 73 -10.28 -25.69 12.23
N LEU A 74 -11.25 -25.92 11.33
CA LEU A 74 -11.09 -26.73 10.12
C LEU A 74 -10.06 -26.12 9.17
N ARG A 75 -10.12 -24.80 8.94
CA ARG A 75 -9.17 -24.07 8.08
C ARG A 75 -7.82 -23.91 8.76
N ALA A 76 -7.81 -23.62 10.05
CA ALA A 76 -6.59 -23.40 10.83
C ALA A 76 -5.72 -24.67 10.91
N ALA A 77 -6.35 -25.85 11.02
CA ALA A 77 -5.63 -27.13 11.04
C ALA A 77 -4.96 -27.47 9.69
N ALA A 78 -5.55 -27.03 8.57
CA ALA A 78 -5.03 -27.30 7.23
C ALA A 78 -4.12 -26.19 6.68
N ALA A 79 -4.19 -24.97 7.23
CA ALA A 79 -3.40 -23.84 6.79
C ALA A 79 -1.91 -24.00 7.15
N ASP A 80 -1.02 -23.58 6.25
CA ASP A 80 0.39 -23.37 6.58
C ASP A 80 0.66 -21.93 7.05
N THR A 81 -0.27 -21.01 6.81
CA THR A 81 -0.19 -19.63 7.29
C THR A 81 -1.58 -19.06 7.59
N ILE A 82 -1.73 -18.44 8.76
CA ILE A 82 -2.95 -17.75 9.18
C ILE A 82 -2.65 -16.27 9.32
N ILE A 83 -3.39 -15.42 8.60
CA ILE A 83 -3.29 -13.97 8.67
C ILE A 83 -4.54 -13.42 9.37
N VAL A 84 -4.32 -12.65 10.43
CA VAL A 84 -5.40 -11.98 11.16
C VAL A 84 -5.37 -10.49 10.89
N LEU A 85 -6.43 -9.97 10.29
CA LEU A 85 -6.65 -8.54 10.08
C LEU A 85 -7.48 -7.97 11.24
N ASP A 86 -6.81 -7.21 12.11
CA ASP A 86 -7.43 -6.47 13.22
C ASP A 86 -7.23 -4.95 13.07
N PRO A 87 -7.75 -4.31 12.00
CA PRO A 87 -7.72 -2.85 11.91
C PRO A 87 -8.70 -2.23 12.92
N HIS A 88 -8.50 -0.95 13.24
CA HIS A 88 -9.46 -0.21 14.09
C HIS A 88 -10.88 -0.32 13.52
N PRO A 89 -11.94 -0.48 14.33
CA PRO A 89 -13.30 -0.71 13.82
C PRO A 89 -13.78 0.35 12.83
N LEU A 90 -13.38 1.62 13.03
CA LEU A 90 -13.67 2.70 12.09
C LEU A 90 -13.05 2.46 10.71
N VAL A 91 -11.86 1.85 10.63
CA VAL A 91 -11.23 1.46 9.35
C VAL A 91 -12.04 0.35 8.67
N GLY A 92 -12.58 -0.60 9.45
CA GLY A 92 -13.50 -1.62 8.94
C GLY A 92 -14.78 -1.00 8.37
N LEU A 93 -15.39 -0.06 9.10
CA LEU A 93 -16.59 0.65 8.64
C LEU A 93 -16.32 1.49 7.38
N THR A 94 -15.20 2.20 7.31
CA THR A 94 -14.81 2.93 6.09
C THR A 94 -14.56 1.98 4.92
N GLY A 95 -14.00 0.79 5.17
CA GLY A 95 -13.81 -0.24 4.15
C GLY A 95 -15.14 -0.77 3.60
N ILE A 96 -16.14 -0.98 4.46
CA ILE A 96 -17.51 -1.36 4.05
C ILE A 96 -18.14 -0.26 3.21
N LEU A 97 -18.08 1.00 3.68
CA LEU A 97 -18.65 2.14 2.96
C LEU A 97 -18.00 2.32 1.58
N HIS A 98 -16.67 2.30 1.53
CA HIS A 98 -15.92 2.41 0.27
C HIS A 98 -16.27 1.29 -0.70
N ARG A 99 -16.40 0.05 -0.21
CA ARG A 99 -16.82 -1.10 -1.03
C ARG A 99 -18.24 -0.92 -1.57
N SER A 100 -19.19 -0.51 -0.73
CA SER A 100 -20.58 -0.24 -1.12
C SER A 100 -20.66 0.83 -2.21
N LEU A 101 -19.92 1.94 -2.05
CA LEU A 101 -19.85 3.01 -3.05
C LEU A 101 -19.18 2.57 -4.35
N ARG A 102 -18.05 1.83 -4.27
CA ARG A 102 -17.29 1.36 -5.43
C ARG A 102 -18.10 0.43 -6.33
N TYR A 103 -18.81 -0.52 -5.72
CA TYR A 103 -19.57 -1.54 -6.46
C TYR A 103 -21.04 -1.15 -6.68
N ARG A 104 -21.44 0.04 -6.23
CA ARG A 104 -22.83 0.57 -6.30
C ARG A 104 -23.85 -0.29 -5.55
N GLY A 105 -23.42 -0.98 -4.49
CA GLY A 105 -24.23 -1.95 -3.77
C GLY A 105 -24.54 -3.21 -4.60
N GLY A 106 -25.37 -4.09 -4.06
CA GLY A 106 -25.80 -5.32 -4.73
C GLY A 106 -25.00 -6.56 -4.33
N GLN A 107 -25.27 -7.63 -5.05
CA GLN A 107 -24.84 -8.99 -4.77
C GLN A 107 -23.77 -9.43 -5.76
N HIS A 108 -22.59 -9.80 -5.26
CA HIS A 108 -21.42 -10.14 -6.06
C HIS A 108 -20.85 -11.49 -5.67
N ALA A 109 -20.03 -12.09 -6.54
CA ALA A 109 -19.42 -13.39 -6.30
C ALA A 109 -18.60 -13.48 -5.00
N ASP A 110 -18.19 -12.34 -4.42
CA ASP A 110 -17.38 -12.23 -3.21
C ASP A 110 -18.10 -11.53 -2.04
N GLY A 111 -19.41 -11.28 -2.15
CA GLY A 111 -20.21 -10.76 -1.03
C GLY A 111 -21.44 -9.92 -1.43
N VAL A 112 -22.21 -9.52 -0.41
CA VAL A 112 -23.33 -8.56 -0.52
C VAL A 112 -22.88 -7.18 -0.02
N TYR A 113 -23.09 -6.13 -0.82
CA TYR A 113 -22.51 -4.79 -0.61
C TYR A 113 -23.53 -3.67 -0.36
N ASP A 114 -24.82 -3.95 -0.43
CA ASP A 114 -25.93 -3.03 -0.11
C ASP A 114 -26.55 -3.27 1.28
N CYS A 115 -26.35 -4.45 1.86
CA CYS A 115 -26.93 -4.84 3.15
C CYS A 115 -26.08 -4.38 4.36
N ILE A 116 -25.94 -3.06 4.56
CA ILE A 116 -25.29 -2.48 5.76
C ILE A 116 -26.36 -2.23 6.82
N SER A 117 -26.68 -3.25 7.60
CA SER A 117 -27.62 -3.11 8.73
C SER A 117 -26.94 -2.56 9.98
N ALA A 118 -27.74 -2.05 10.93
CA ALA A 118 -27.25 -1.67 12.27
C ALA A 118 -26.56 -2.85 12.98
N GLU A 119 -26.96 -4.09 12.68
CA GLU A 119 -26.34 -5.31 13.19
C GLU A 119 -24.93 -5.50 12.63
N VAL A 120 -24.72 -5.30 11.33
CA VAL A 120 -23.38 -5.35 10.69
C VAL A 120 -22.46 -4.28 11.28
N VAL A 121 -22.97 -3.05 11.45
CA VAL A 121 -22.21 -1.96 12.07
C VAL A 121 -21.83 -2.29 13.51
N ARG A 122 -22.79 -2.78 14.30
CA ARG A 122 -22.57 -3.20 15.70
C ARG A 122 -21.55 -4.33 15.78
N TYR A 123 -21.65 -5.33 14.90
CA TYR A 123 -20.69 -6.43 14.81
C TYR A 123 -19.26 -5.93 14.56
N VAL A 124 -19.05 -5.03 13.59
CA VAL A 124 -17.72 -4.47 13.30
C VAL A 124 -17.18 -3.67 14.48
N LEU A 125 -18.01 -2.82 15.08
CA LEU A 125 -17.64 -2.01 16.27
C LEU A 125 -17.26 -2.87 17.47
N LEU A 126 -17.94 -3.99 17.67
CA LEU A 126 -17.73 -4.89 18.80
C LEU A 126 -16.76 -6.03 18.51
N TYR A 127 -16.24 -6.15 17.28
CA TYR A 127 -15.41 -7.28 16.86
C TYR A 127 -14.23 -7.56 17.80
N ARG A 128 -13.49 -6.50 18.18
CA ARG A 128 -12.33 -6.60 19.10
C ARG A 128 -12.70 -6.99 20.53
N ARG A 129 -13.97 -6.82 20.90
CA ARG A 129 -14.51 -7.20 22.23
C ARG A 129 -15.09 -8.61 22.22
N ALA A 130 -15.57 -9.09 21.07
CA ALA A 130 -16.26 -10.37 20.93
C ALA A 130 -15.34 -11.53 20.48
N ALA A 131 -14.25 -11.24 19.75
CA ALA A 131 -13.31 -12.23 19.26
C ALA A 131 -11.90 -11.93 19.80
N PRO A 132 -11.43 -12.62 20.84
CA PRO A 132 -10.02 -12.55 21.25
C PRO A 132 -9.17 -13.02 20.07
N VAL A 133 -8.20 -12.22 19.64
CA VAL A 133 -7.21 -12.69 18.66
C VAL A 133 -6.45 -13.85 19.31
N PRO A 134 -6.40 -15.04 18.69
CA PRO A 134 -5.58 -16.14 19.20
C PRO A 134 -4.13 -15.67 19.32
N GLY A 135 -3.59 -15.61 20.54
CA GLY A 135 -2.22 -15.18 20.81
C GLY A 135 -2.02 -13.72 21.25
N THR A 136 -3.05 -12.87 21.30
CA THR A 136 -2.95 -11.55 21.97
C THR A 136 -3.49 -11.62 23.39
N GLY A 137 -2.85 -12.41 24.23
CA GLY A 137 -2.88 -12.10 25.65
C GLY A 137 -2.31 -10.69 25.83
N ARG A 138 -2.98 -9.82 26.61
CA ARG A 138 -2.35 -8.60 27.10
C ARG A 138 -0.97 -8.99 27.63
N CYS A 139 0.10 -8.43 27.08
CA CYS A 139 1.43 -8.48 27.68
C CYS A 139 1.41 -7.65 28.97
N ALA A 140 0.69 -8.12 29.98
CA ALA A 140 0.86 -7.74 31.35
C ALA A 140 1.90 -8.70 31.94
N GLY A 141 3.14 -8.23 32.06
CA GLY A 141 4.12 -8.81 32.97
C GLY A 141 4.72 -10.18 32.59
N ALA A 142 5.23 -10.36 31.37
CA ALA A 142 6.15 -11.47 31.11
C ALA A 142 7.59 -11.05 31.49
N ARG A 143 8.02 -11.44 32.70
CA ARG A 143 9.44 -11.44 33.10
C ARG A 143 10.22 -12.26 32.08
N ARG A 144 11.26 -11.66 31.48
CA ARG A 144 12.20 -12.34 30.59
C ARG A 144 12.78 -13.58 31.31
N PRO A 145 12.84 -14.76 30.66
CA PRO A 145 13.58 -15.88 31.22
C PRO A 145 15.08 -15.54 31.23
N ARG A 146 15.73 -15.84 32.37
CA ARG A 146 17.17 -15.70 32.55
C ARG A 146 17.89 -16.58 31.53
N ARG A 147 18.74 -15.98 30.69
CA ARG A 147 19.76 -16.69 29.92
C ARG A 147 20.80 -17.24 30.90
N THR A 148 21.00 -18.55 30.91
CA THR A 148 22.19 -19.18 31.47
C THR A 148 23.29 -19.16 30.39
N SER A 149 24.45 -18.60 30.73
CA SER A 149 25.66 -18.59 29.89
C SER A 149 26.49 -19.86 30.11
N PRO A 150 27.19 -20.41 29.10
CA PRO A 150 28.34 -21.29 29.32
C PRO A 150 29.65 -20.48 29.53
N PRO A 151 30.68 -21.08 30.15
CA PRO A 151 31.90 -20.37 30.56
C PRO A 151 32.95 -20.31 29.45
N ASP A 152 33.51 -19.13 29.21
CA ASP A 152 34.94 -18.80 29.38
C ASP A 152 35.27 -17.46 28.67
N GLN A 153 35.83 -16.52 29.45
CA GLN A 153 36.14 -15.14 29.03
C GLN A 153 37.62 -14.98 28.68
N PRO A 154 37.96 -14.14 27.68
CA PRO A 154 39.17 -13.31 27.69
C PRO A 154 38.82 -11.85 28.12
N PRO A 155 39.81 -11.00 28.45
CA PRO A 155 39.70 -10.03 29.54
C PRO A 155 38.89 -8.76 29.21
N ARG A 156 38.27 -8.24 30.27
CA ARG A 156 37.30 -7.13 30.27
C ARG A 156 37.95 -5.77 29.98
N ARG A 157 37.35 -5.00 29.07
CA ARG A 157 37.49 -3.53 29.04
C ARG A 157 36.64 -2.93 30.18
N ARG A 158 37.17 -1.92 30.87
CA ARG A 158 36.50 -1.21 31.97
C ARG A 158 35.13 -0.63 31.50
N PRO A 159 34.06 -0.72 32.30
CA PRO A 159 32.81 -0.05 31.98
C PRO A 159 32.97 1.47 32.15
N ALA A 160 32.42 2.24 31.20
CA ALA A 160 32.29 3.68 31.32
C ALA A 160 31.42 4.03 32.54
N GLY A 161 31.84 5.04 33.31
CA GLY A 161 31.12 5.52 34.48
C GLY A 161 29.73 6.09 34.16
N PRO A 162 28.89 6.32 35.18
CA PRO A 162 27.57 6.90 34.99
C PRO A 162 27.67 8.26 34.28
N PRO A 163 26.75 8.58 33.35
CA PRO A 163 26.79 9.83 32.61
C PRO A 163 26.57 11.02 33.55
N ASP A 164 27.34 12.07 33.32
CA ASP A 164 27.30 13.33 34.04
C ASP A 164 25.87 13.94 34.01
N PRO A 165 25.22 14.17 35.16
CA PRO A 165 23.88 14.76 35.23
C PRO A 165 23.82 16.22 34.73
N HIS A 166 24.98 16.86 34.50
CA HIS A 166 25.09 18.20 33.93
C HIS A 166 25.45 18.22 32.43
N GLN A 167 25.58 17.07 31.76
CA GLN A 167 25.61 17.08 30.30
C GLN A 167 24.25 17.54 29.75
N PRO A 168 24.19 18.60 28.94
CA PRO A 168 22.97 18.96 28.25
C PRO A 168 22.53 17.75 27.44
N ARG A 169 21.35 17.20 27.75
CA ARG A 169 20.75 16.15 26.92
C ARG A 169 20.76 16.67 25.49
N PRO A 170 21.28 15.92 24.50
CA PRO A 170 21.17 16.34 23.12
C PRO A 170 19.69 16.62 22.86
N ARG A 171 19.37 17.85 22.43
CA ARG A 171 18.02 18.15 21.94
C ARG A 171 17.68 17.08 20.91
N PRO A 172 16.49 16.45 20.95
CA PRO A 172 16.10 15.55 19.89
C PRO A 172 16.31 16.29 18.57
N ALA A 173 17.03 15.66 17.64
CA ALA A 173 17.26 16.25 16.32
C ALA A 173 15.89 16.63 15.76
N VAL A 174 15.66 17.94 15.59
CA VAL A 174 14.51 18.47 14.88
C VAL A 174 14.46 17.69 13.59
N THR A 175 13.43 16.88 13.39
CA THR A 175 13.37 16.14 12.13
C THR A 175 13.24 17.17 11.03
N SER A 176 13.94 16.96 9.93
CA SER A 176 13.96 17.82 8.75
C SER A 176 12.55 18.14 8.21
N LEU A 177 11.52 17.38 8.63
CA LEU A 177 10.12 17.53 8.27
C LEU A 177 9.25 18.20 9.36
N ASP A 178 9.81 18.61 10.50
CA ASP A 178 9.06 19.19 11.65
C ASP A 178 8.17 20.38 11.25
N ARG A 179 8.57 21.16 10.23
CA ARG A 179 7.74 22.26 9.73
C ARG A 179 6.50 21.76 9.00
N TYR A 180 6.64 20.71 8.19
CA TYR A 180 5.54 20.07 7.49
C TYR A 180 4.61 19.33 8.44
N LEU A 181 5.14 18.70 9.49
CA LEU A 181 4.33 18.00 10.49
C LEU A 181 3.36 18.92 11.26
N ARG A 182 3.59 20.24 11.23
CA ARG A 182 2.66 21.23 11.80
C ARG A 182 1.46 21.52 10.91
N ASP A 183 1.52 21.16 9.62
CA ASP A 183 0.39 21.22 8.70
C ASP A 183 -0.43 19.92 8.84
N PRO A 184 -1.67 19.97 9.38
CA PRO A 184 -2.51 18.79 9.56
C PRO A 184 -2.81 18.05 8.23
N ALA A 185 -2.83 18.77 7.10
CA ALA A 185 -3.06 18.16 5.80
C ALA A 185 -1.86 17.31 5.38
N PHE A 186 -0.63 17.79 5.62
CA PHE A 186 0.58 17.01 5.38
C PHE A 186 0.74 15.86 6.38
N ALA A 187 0.42 16.09 7.66
CA ALA A 187 0.55 15.07 8.71
C ALA A 187 -0.31 13.83 8.47
N ASN A 188 -1.44 13.98 7.78
CA ASN A 188 -2.40 12.89 7.54
C ASN A 188 -2.34 12.30 6.12
N ILE A 189 -1.58 12.89 5.19
CA ILE A 189 -1.53 12.43 3.81
C ILE A 189 -0.67 11.18 3.62
N GLY A 190 -1.10 10.30 2.73
CA GLY A 190 -0.27 9.21 2.21
C GLY A 190 0.35 9.59 0.87
N PHE A 191 1.65 9.38 0.70
CA PHE A 191 2.29 9.53 -0.61
C PHE A 191 2.34 8.18 -1.31
N VAL A 192 1.87 8.13 -2.55
CA VAL A 192 1.92 6.93 -3.40
C VAL A 192 2.89 7.21 -4.53
N ILE A 193 4.14 6.82 -4.35
CA ILE A 193 5.17 7.00 -5.37
C ILE A 193 4.97 5.89 -6.38
N LEU A 194 4.84 6.26 -7.65
CA LEU A 194 4.55 5.36 -8.76
C LEU A 194 5.59 5.53 -9.84
N ASP A 195 5.93 4.42 -10.45
CA ASP A 195 6.69 4.36 -11.67
C ASP A 195 6.14 3.22 -12.54
N PHE A 196 6.25 3.37 -13.86
CA PHE A 196 5.85 2.36 -14.81
C PHE A 196 6.98 2.14 -15.80
N GLU A 197 7.29 0.87 -16.04
CA GLU A 197 7.98 0.51 -17.27
C GLU A 197 6.94 0.19 -18.34
N GLY A 198 7.23 0.54 -19.58
CA GLY A 198 6.28 0.44 -20.66
C GLY A 198 6.93 0.28 -22.02
N THR A 199 6.09 -0.02 -23.00
CA THR A 199 6.41 0.03 -24.43
C THR A 199 5.61 1.16 -25.07
N THR A 200 6.20 1.82 -26.06
CA THR A 200 5.53 2.90 -26.80
C THR A 200 5.54 2.57 -28.29
N PRO A 201 4.54 1.82 -28.79
CA PRO A 201 4.48 1.48 -30.20
C PRO A 201 4.06 2.71 -31.03
N ALA A 202 4.48 2.75 -32.30
CA ALA A 202 4.23 3.88 -33.18
C ALA A 202 2.72 4.14 -33.34
N GLY A 203 2.30 5.39 -33.12
CA GLY A 203 0.90 5.81 -33.30
C GLY A 203 -0.03 5.51 -32.12
N PHE A 204 0.45 4.91 -31.03
CA PHE A 204 -0.34 4.67 -29.82
C PHE A 204 0.31 5.32 -28.59
N PRO A 205 -0.48 5.57 -27.53
CA PRO A 205 0.09 5.97 -26.25
C PRO A 205 0.96 4.84 -25.64
N PRO A 206 1.84 5.16 -24.68
CA PRO A 206 2.61 4.16 -23.95
C PRO A 206 1.71 3.12 -23.26
N GLU A 207 2.07 1.85 -23.27
CA GLU A 207 1.37 0.78 -22.54
C GLU A 207 2.27 0.20 -21.44
N PRO A 208 1.77 0.05 -20.20
CA PRO A 208 2.59 -0.42 -19.10
C PRO A 208 2.83 -1.93 -19.20
N ILE A 209 4.07 -2.34 -18.95
CA ILE A 209 4.51 -3.74 -18.83
C ILE A 209 4.96 -4.09 -17.41
N GLU A 210 5.16 -3.09 -16.56
CA GLU A 210 5.41 -3.22 -15.14
C GLU A 210 4.89 -1.99 -14.40
N VAL A 211 4.45 -2.17 -13.17
CA VAL A 211 4.18 -1.06 -12.24
C VAL A 211 4.91 -1.31 -10.92
N GLY A 212 5.51 -0.25 -10.41
CA GLY A 212 6.12 -0.19 -9.09
C GLY A 212 5.48 0.90 -8.26
N ALA A 213 5.11 0.58 -7.03
CA ALA A 213 4.56 1.56 -6.10
C ALA A 213 5.21 1.45 -4.72
N VAL A 214 5.53 2.60 -4.14
CA VAL A 214 5.93 2.75 -2.74
C VAL A 214 4.93 3.65 -2.04
N ILE A 215 4.26 3.12 -1.03
CA ILE A 215 3.27 3.85 -0.25
C ILE A 215 3.93 4.32 1.05
N LEU A 216 4.06 5.63 1.19
CA LEU A 216 4.60 6.28 2.39
C LEU A 216 3.50 6.89 3.24
N ARG A 217 3.71 6.88 4.55
CA ARG A 217 2.90 7.62 5.52
C ARG A 217 3.76 8.49 6.40
N THR A 218 3.24 9.67 6.67
CA THR A 218 3.84 10.60 7.62
C THR A 218 3.77 10.03 9.04
N ARG A 219 4.88 10.13 9.75
CA ARG A 219 5.09 9.82 11.16
C ARG A 219 5.95 10.90 11.81
N PRO A 220 5.99 11.00 13.15
CA PRO A 220 6.85 11.96 13.84
C PRO A 220 8.32 11.91 13.41
N GLU A 221 8.83 10.72 13.11
CA GLU A 221 10.19 10.46 12.64
C GLU A 221 10.42 10.69 11.13
N GLY A 222 9.37 10.95 10.36
CA GLY A 222 9.43 11.26 8.93
C GLY A 222 8.43 10.48 8.06
N LEU A 223 8.83 10.08 6.85
CA LEU A 223 7.96 9.35 5.92
C LEU A 223 8.23 7.85 5.94
N ASP A 224 7.37 7.03 6.53
CA ASP A 224 7.59 5.59 6.60
C ASP A 224 6.96 4.85 5.45
N CYS A 225 7.71 3.90 4.87
CA CYS A 225 7.17 2.97 3.89
C CYS A 225 6.24 1.97 4.58
N VAL A 226 4.94 2.06 4.29
CA VAL A 226 3.90 1.20 4.89
C VAL A 226 3.49 0.06 3.97
N ALA A 227 3.72 0.18 2.67
CA ALA A 227 3.48 -0.87 1.70
C ALA A 227 4.30 -0.65 0.42
N ARG A 228 4.53 -1.74 -0.29
CA ARG A 228 5.06 -1.76 -1.66
C ARG A 228 4.15 -2.61 -2.53
N TYR A 229 4.07 -2.26 -3.80
CA TYR A 229 3.37 -3.04 -4.81
C TYR A 229 4.24 -3.12 -6.04
N GLU A 230 4.36 -4.32 -6.59
CA GLU A 230 5.10 -4.56 -7.81
C GLU A 230 4.36 -5.64 -8.59
N ALA A 231 4.19 -5.41 -9.88
CA ALA A 231 3.56 -6.37 -10.76
C ALA A 231 4.02 -6.18 -12.20
N LEU A 232 4.33 -7.30 -12.85
CA LEU A 232 4.46 -7.38 -14.30
C LEU A 232 3.06 -7.40 -14.92
N ILE A 233 2.95 -6.76 -16.08
CA ILE A 233 1.71 -6.54 -16.82
C ILE A 233 1.85 -7.16 -18.20
N HIS A 234 0.86 -7.95 -18.61
CA HIS A 234 0.83 -8.46 -19.97
C HIS A 234 0.49 -7.31 -20.95
N PRO A 235 1.37 -7.03 -21.93
CA PRO A 235 1.14 -5.97 -22.89
C PRO A 235 -0.04 -6.32 -23.82
N PRO A 236 -0.83 -5.34 -24.27
CA PRO A 236 -1.86 -5.59 -25.27
C PRO A 236 -1.22 -5.89 -26.64
N ALA A 237 -1.97 -6.56 -27.51
CA ALA A 237 -1.47 -7.01 -28.82
C ALA A 237 -0.95 -5.88 -29.72
N HIS A 238 -1.50 -4.65 -29.60
CA HIS A 238 -1.05 -3.48 -30.36
C HIS A 238 0.26 -2.86 -29.83
N ALA A 239 0.70 -3.27 -28.65
CA ALA A 239 1.89 -2.75 -28.00
C ALA A 239 2.81 -3.88 -27.56
N PRO A 240 3.38 -4.67 -28.49
CA PRO A 240 4.31 -5.72 -28.11
C PRO A 240 5.58 -5.14 -27.50
N LEU A 241 6.22 -5.95 -26.65
CA LEU A 241 7.52 -5.64 -26.09
C LEU A 241 8.59 -5.61 -27.20
N THR A 242 9.39 -4.55 -27.25
CA THR A 242 10.47 -4.41 -28.23
C THR A 242 11.83 -4.83 -27.63
N PRO A 243 12.84 -5.14 -28.47
CA PRO A 243 14.19 -5.39 -27.99
C PRO A 243 14.82 -4.19 -27.25
N ALA A 244 14.39 -2.96 -27.57
CA ALA A 244 14.86 -1.77 -26.87
C ALA A 244 14.31 -1.73 -25.43
N ASP A 245 13.02 -1.98 -25.26
CA ASP A 245 12.37 -2.05 -23.94
C ASP A 245 13.03 -3.15 -23.08
N THR A 246 13.31 -4.32 -23.66
CA THR A 246 14.00 -5.42 -22.96
C THR A 246 15.41 -5.03 -22.54
N ARG A 247 16.18 -4.33 -23.39
CA ARG A 247 17.55 -3.89 -23.03
C ARG A 247 17.53 -2.83 -21.93
N GLN A 248 16.55 -1.95 -21.94
CA GLN A 248 16.42 -0.89 -20.94
C GLN A 248 16.00 -1.46 -19.60
N THR A 249 14.97 -2.30 -19.58
CA THR A 249 14.31 -2.73 -18.34
C THR A 249 14.77 -4.09 -17.82
N GLY A 250 15.39 -4.90 -18.67
CA GLY A 250 15.68 -6.32 -18.39
C GLY A 250 14.44 -7.23 -18.40
N ILE A 251 13.24 -6.70 -18.67
CA ILE A 251 12.01 -7.48 -18.75
C ILE A 251 11.98 -8.20 -20.09
N ALA A 252 11.93 -9.54 -20.07
CA ALA A 252 11.81 -10.36 -21.27
C ALA A 252 10.34 -10.75 -21.54
N ALA A 253 9.98 -10.98 -22.81
CA ALA A 253 8.62 -11.36 -23.21
C ALA A 253 8.09 -12.61 -22.47
N ALA A 254 8.98 -13.57 -22.19
CA ALA A 254 8.64 -14.77 -21.41
C ALA A 254 8.16 -14.44 -19.99
N MET A 255 8.67 -13.37 -19.36
CA MET A 255 8.27 -12.93 -18.01
C MET A 255 6.84 -12.36 -17.98
N LEU A 256 6.37 -11.84 -19.12
CA LEU A 256 5.06 -11.21 -19.31
C LEU A 256 3.98 -12.20 -19.75
N THR A 257 4.36 -13.43 -20.12
CA THR A 257 3.42 -14.47 -20.55
C THR A 257 2.58 -14.92 -19.35
N GLY A 258 1.25 -14.94 -19.51
CA GLY A 258 0.31 -15.32 -18.45
C GLY A 258 0.13 -14.28 -17.34
N ARG A 259 0.76 -13.11 -17.43
CA ARG A 259 0.55 -12.02 -16.47
C ARG A 259 -0.83 -11.36 -16.67
N PRO A 260 -1.40 -10.74 -15.63
CA PRO A 260 -2.66 -10.02 -15.79
C PRO A 260 -2.52 -8.79 -16.70
N LEU A 261 -3.63 -8.37 -17.32
CA LEU A 261 -3.69 -7.12 -18.07
C LEU A 261 -3.61 -5.91 -17.13
N ALA A 262 -3.22 -4.76 -17.67
CA ALA A 262 -3.02 -3.52 -16.93
C ALA A 262 -4.22 -3.14 -16.04
N ALA A 263 -5.45 -3.30 -16.55
CA ALA A 263 -6.67 -3.01 -15.77
C ALA A 263 -6.75 -3.82 -14.47
N ALA A 264 -6.45 -5.13 -14.51
CA ALA A 264 -6.50 -5.99 -13.32
C ALA A 264 -5.40 -5.62 -12.31
N VAL A 265 -4.18 -5.37 -12.81
CA VAL A 265 -3.03 -4.96 -11.98
C VAL A 265 -3.31 -3.63 -11.29
N LEU A 266 -3.76 -2.62 -12.04
CA LEU A 266 -4.06 -1.30 -11.51
C LEU A 266 -5.24 -1.31 -10.55
N ALA A 267 -6.26 -2.15 -10.79
CA ALA A 267 -7.33 -2.36 -9.83
C ALA A 267 -6.81 -2.92 -8.49
N GLY A 268 -5.87 -3.86 -8.54
CA GLY A 268 -5.20 -4.40 -7.35
C GLY A 268 -4.45 -3.34 -6.54
N LEU A 269 -3.71 -2.47 -7.22
CA LEU A 269 -2.99 -1.36 -6.60
C LEU A 269 -3.96 -0.30 -6.02
N ASP A 270 -5.00 0.05 -6.75
CA ASP A 270 -6.00 1.05 -6.36
C ASP A 270 -6.69 0.68 -5.05
N VAL A 271 -6.95 -0.61 -4.84
CA VAL A 271 -7.60 -1.13 -3.64
C VAL A 271 -6.70 -1.03 -2.39
N LEU A 272 -5.38 -0.88 -2.53
CA LEU A 272 -4.49 -0.61 -1.39
C LEU A 272 -4.70 0.80 -0.81
N LEU A 273 -5.37 1.70 -1.54
CA LEU A 273 -5.62 3.08 -1.13
C LEU A 273 -6.80 3.21 -0.15
N THR A 274 -6.69 2.51 0.98
CA THR A 274 -7.76 2.34 1.99
C THR A 274 -7.90 3.49 2.99
N ARG A 275 -6.93 4.41 3.09
CA ARG A 275 -6.88 5.47 4.11
C ARG A 275 -6.64 6.86 3.50
N PRO A 276 -7.59 7.42 2.74
CA PRO A 276 -7.43 8.78 2.21
C PRO A 276 -7.21 9.80 3.35
N PRO A 277 -6.58 10.95 3.07
CA PRO A 277 -6.18 11.43 1.75
C PRO A 277 -4.86 10.83 1.24
N TYR A 278 -4.72 10.80 -0.09
CA TYR A 278 -3.50 10.41 -0.79
C TYR A 278 -3.02 11.53 -1.72
N LEU A 279 -1.73 11.51 -2.01
CA LEU A 279 -1.11 12.22 -3.13
C LEU A 279 -0.28 11.22 -3.91
N THR A 280 -0.53 11.06 -5.20
CA THR A 280 0.35 10.26 -6.06
C THR A 280 1.59 11.08 -6.37
N VAL A 281 2.71 10.41 -6.63
CA VAL A 281 4.00 11.07 -6.85
C VAL A 281 4.74 10.31 -7.94
N ALA A 282 5.35 11.02 -8.89
CA ALA A 282 6.22 10.42 -9.89
C ALA A 282 7.36 11.39 -10.25
N HIS A 283 8.35 10.91 -10.99
CA HIS A 283 9.41 11.73 -11.53
C HIS A 283 9.12 11.96 -13.02
N HIS A 284 8.61 13.16 -13.37
CA HIS A 284 7.92 13.45 -14.63
C HIS A 284 6.45 12.98 -14.70
N ALA A 285 5.67 13.43 -13.70
CA ALA A 285 4.26 13.05 -13.48
C ALA A 285 3.30 13.02 -14.70
N PRO A 286 3.43 13.88 -15.74
CA PRO A 286 2.52 13.80 -16.89
C PRO A 286 2.46 12.42 -17.57
N THR A 287 3.58 11.68 -17.57
CA THR A 287 3.67 10.35 -18.19
C THR A 287 2.82 9.33 -17.42
N GLU A 288 3.07 9.17 -16.12
CA GLU A 288 2.40 8.19 -15.27
C GLU A 288 0.92 8.56 -15.09
N ALA A 289 0.61 9.84 -14.92
CA ALA A 289 -0.78 10.32 -14.87
C ALA A 289 -1.52 10.07 -16.19
N GLY A 290 -0.83 10.10 -17.33
CA GLY A 290 -1.38 9.71 -18.63
C GLY A 290 -1.84 8.25 -18.64
N ILE A 291 -1.02 7.34 -18.13
CA ILE A 291 -1.36 5.91 -18.00
C ILE A 291 -2.56 5.74 -17.07
N LEU A 292 -2.51 6.27 -15.85
CA LEU A 292 -3.59 6.12 -14.88
C LEU A 292 -4.95 6.62 -15.40
N ARG A 293 -4.96 7.75 -16.14
CA ARG A 293 -6.19 8.28 -16.73
C ARG A 293 -6.82 7.35 -17.77
N ARG A 294 -6.02 6.66 -18.60
CA ARG A 294 -6.56 5.67 -19.56
C ARG A 294 -7.20 4.48 -18.86
N TYR A 295 -6.65 4.10 -17.69
CA TYR A 295 -7.15 3.01 -16.87
C TYR A 295 -8.07 3.47 -15.73
N ALA A 296 -8.62 4.69 -15.78
CA ALA A 296 -9.45 5.26 -14.70
C ALA A 296 -10.68 4.41 -14.35
N HIS A 297 -11.21 3.63 -15.30
CA HIS A 297 -12.29 2.69 -15.05
C HIS A 297 -11.89 1.56 -14.08
N ALA A 298 -10.62 1.16 -14.08
CA ALA A 298 -10.07 0.09 -13.25
C ALA A 298 -9.45 0.62 -11.95
N CYS A 299 -8.85 1.82 -12.00
CA CYS A 299 -8.21 2.49 -10.86
C CYS A 299 -8.77 3.89 -10.59
N PRO A 300 -10.05 4.02 -10.23
CA PRO A 300 -10.71 5.33 -10.09
C PRO A 300 -10.10 6.19 -8.99
N THR A 301 -9.62 5.61 -7.89
CA THR A 301 -9.02 6.37 -6.78
C THR A 301 -7.66 6.93 -7.19
N LEU A 302 -6.79 6.13 -7.79
CA LEU A 302 -5.50 6.55 -8.33
C LEU A 302 -5.66 7.61 -9.41
N ALA A 303 -6.56 7.40 -10.38
CA ALA A 303 -6.77 8.31 -11.50
C ALA A 303 -7.36 9.66 -11.06
N ALA A 304 -8.17 9.69 -10.00
CA ALA A 304 -8.70 10.92 -9.42
C ALA A 304 -7.71 11.61 -8.45
N THR A 305 -6.69 10.89 -7.97
CA THR A 305 -5.73 11.44 -7.01
C THR A 305 -4.70 12.33 -7.73
N PRO A 306 -4.52 13.61 -7.32
CA PRO A 306 -3.55 14.49 -7.93
C PRO A 306 -2.12 13.94 -7.83
N MET A 307 -1.33 14.09 -8.90
CA MET A 307 0.03 13.59 -8.98
C MET A 307 1.07 14.72 -8.85
N LEU A 308 1.90 14.61 -7.83
CA LEU A 308 3.03 15.49 -7.57
C LEU A 308 4.20 15.12 -8.49
N ASP A 309 4.77 16.12 -9.15
CA ASP A 309 5.96 15.95 -9.99
C ASP A 309 7.25 16.28 -9.23
N THR A 310 8.05 15.26 -8.92
CA THR A 310 9.34 15.44 -8.26
C THR A 310 10.37 16.14 -9.14
N LEU A 311 10.24 16.10 -10.47
CA LEU A 311 11.10 16.85 -11.39
C LEU A 311 10.92 18.36 -11.19
N ARG A 312 9.68 18.82 -11.04
CA ARG A 312 9.36 20.22 -10.76
C ARG A 312 9.83 20.65 -9.38
N LEU A 313 9.62 19.81 -8.36
CA LEU A 313 10.16 20.08 -7.03
C LEU A 313 11.69 20.17 -7.03
N ALA A 314 12.36 19.28 -7.77
CA ALA A 314 13.82 19.31 -7.90
C ALA A 314 14.32 20.59 -8.58
N ARG A 315 13.64 21.07 -9.62
CA ARG A 315 13.96 22.37 -10.24
C ARG A 315 13.80 23.55 -9.27
N ALA A 316 12.82 23.48 -8.38
CA ALA A 316 12.63 24.50 -7.36
C ALA A 316 13.69 24.41 -6.23
N CYS A 317 14.13 23.20 -5.87
CA CYS A 317 15.17 22.99 -4.85
C CYS A 317 16.59 23.25 -5.36
N TYR A 318 16.88 22.94 -6.62
CA TYR A 318 18.24 22.96 -7.20
C TYR A 318 18.23 23.65 -8.57
N PRO A 319 17.84 24.93 -8.67
CA PRO A 319 17.74 25.65 -9.95
C PRO A 319 19.09 25.77 -10.68
N GLU A 320 20.20 25.60 -9.99
CA GLU A 320 21.56 25.66 -10.53
C GLU A 320 21.98 24.41 -11.32
N LEU A 321 21.26 23.29 -11.20
CA LEU A 321 21.60 22.07 -11.92
C LEU A 321 21.21 22.18 -13.40
N GLY A 322 22.13 21.80 -14.29
CA GLY A 322 21.88 21.76 -15.73
C GLY A 322 20.91 20.65 -16.17
N SER A 323 20.67 19.65 -15.32
CA SER A 323 19.71 18.58 -15.54
C SER A 323 19.09 18.13 -14.21
N HIS A 324 17.83 17.69 -14.29
CA HIS A 324 17.07 17.14 -13.16
C HIS A 324 16.52 15.76 -13.47
N ARG A 325 17.09 15.04 -14.46
CA ARG A 325 16.73 13.64 -14.69
C ARG A 325 17.01 12.84 -13.42
N LEU A 326 16.30 11.73 -13.25
CA LEU A 326 16.39 10.93 -12.03
C LEU A 326 17.84 10.58 -11.70
N ASP A 327 18.63 10.08 -12.66
CA ASP A 327 20.02 9.68 -12.45
C ASP A 327 20.93 10.84 -12.02
N ASP A 328 20.72 12.02 -12.60
CA ASP A 328 21.47 13.24 -12.24
C ASP A 328 21.14 13.68 -10.80
N LEU A 329 19.88 13.56 -10.40
CA LEU A 329 19.46 13.81 -9.02
C LEU A 329 20.00 12.77 -8.05
N LEU A 330 20.02 11.48 -8.42
CA LEU A 330 20.62 10.45 -7.58
C LEU A 330 22.09 10.75 -7.31
N HIS A 331 22.83 11.15 -8.35
CA HIS A 331 24.22 11.55 -8.22
C HIS A 331 24.38 12.80 -7.34
N HIS A 332 23.64 13.88 -7.63
CA HIS A 332 23.71 15.13 -6.86
C HIS A 332 23.38 14.94 -5.38
N LEU A 333 22.37 14.12 -5.08
CA LEU A 333 21.90 13.86 -3.73
C LEU A 333 22.69 12.76 -3.01
N ASN A 334 23.71 12.18 -3.64
CA ASN A 334 24.46 11.02 -3.14
C ASN A 334 23.56 9.83 -2.77
N ILE A 335 22.50 9.60 -3.54
CA ILE A 335 21.63 8.42 -3.40
C ILE A 335 22.21 7.30 -4.25
N PRO A 336 22.54 6.13 -3.68
CA PRO A 336 23.07 5.01 -4.46
C PRO A 336 22.10 4.59 -5.55
N VAL A 337 22.62 4.48 -6.78
CA VAL A 337 21.88 3.96 -7.93
C VAL A 337 21.64 2.46 -7.71
N PRO A 338 20.39 1.98 -7.75
CA PRO A 338 20.07 0.57 -7.55
C PRO A 338 20.57 -0.27 -8.72
N ALA A 339 20.96 -1.51 -8.45
CA ALA A 339 21.38 -2.46 -9.50
C ALA A 339 20.26 -2.72 -10.52
N GLU A 340 19.01 -2.68 -10.06
CA GLU A 340 17.80 -2.88 -10.85
C GLU A 340 17.21 -1.55 -11.35
N ARG A 341 18.05 -0.54 -11.63
CA ARG A 341 17.60 0.70 -12.27
C ARG A 341 16.86 0.36 -13.58
N HIS A 342 15.74 1.05 -13.85
CA HIS A 342 14.79 0.74 -14.93
C HIS A 342 13.93 -0.51 -14.66
N ARG A 343 13.74 -0.81 -13.37
CA ARG A 343 12.64 -1.63 -12.88
C ARG A 343 11.72 -0.73 -12.08
N ALA A 344 10.43 -0.86 -12.30
CA ALA A 344 9.47 0.12 -11.82
C ALA A 344 9.50 0.28 -10.29
N LEU A 345 9.62 -0.82 -9.53
CA LEU A 345 9.69 -0.71 -8.07
C LEU A 345 11.00 -0.08 -7.58
N ALA A 346 12.12 -0.38 -8.23
CA ALA A 346 13.42 0.19 -7.89
C ALA A 346 13.44 1.71 -8.14
N ASP A 347 12.89 2.13 -9.28
CA ASP A 347 12.71 3.52 -9.68
C ASP A 347 11.76 4.28 -8.75
N ALA A 348 10.62 3.69 -8.40
CA ALA A 348 9.70 4.25 -7.40
C ALA A 348 10.38 4.37 -6.02
N ALA A 349 11.20 3.39 -5.62
CA ALA A 349 11.90 3.41 -4.34
C ALA A 349 12.98 4.49 -4.26
N VAL A 350 13.73 4.74 -5.34
CA VAL A 350 14.68 5.87 -5.35
C VAL A 350 13.97 7.21 -5.50
N THR A 351 12.87 7.28 -6.25
CA THR A 351 12.02 8.46 -6.33
C THR A 351 11.45 8.82 -4.95
N ALA A 352 11.09 7.84 -4.13
CA ALA A 352 10.71 8.05 -2.74
C ALA A 352 11.85 8.67 -1.89
N LYS A 353 13.10 8.24 -2.11
CA LYS A 353 14.27 8.85 -1.44
C LYS A 353 14.51 10.29 -1.93
N VAL A 354 14.39 10.53 -3.23
CA VAL A 354 14.47 11.87 -3.83
C VAL A 354 13.39 12.77 -3.24
N LEU A 355 12.12 12.33 -3.21
CA LEU A 355 11.02 13.08 -2.58
C LEU A 355 11.36 13.45 -1.14
N ARG A 356 11.81 12.50 -0.32
CA ARG A 356 12.23 12.80 1.06
C ARG A 356 13.26 13.90 1.06
N ARG A 357 14.34 13.76 0.28
CA ARG A 357 15.42 14.75 0.25
C ARG A 357 14.96 16.13 -0.21
N LEU A 358 14.08 16.21 -1.20
CA LEU A 358 13.46 17.45 -1.66
C LEU A 358 12.62 18.12 -0.57
N LEU A 359 11.86 17.34 0.21
CA LEU A 359 11.10 17.86 1.34
C LEU A 359 12.03 18.40 2.44
N GLU A 360 13.11 17.69 2.74
CA GLU A 360 14.10 18.12 3.73
C GLU A 360 14.78 19.42 3.30
N ASP A 361 15.39 19.44 2.11
CA ASP A 361 16.10 20.61 1.59
C ASP A 361 15.12 21.79 1.37
N GLY A 362 13.91 21.51 0.87
CA GLY A 362 12.80 22.45 0.76
C GLY A 362 12.48 23.11 2.10
N SER A 363 12.38 22.32 3.16
CA SER A 363 12.07 22.83 4.50
C SER A 363 13.22 23.58 5.15
N THR A 364 14.45 23.10 5.00
CA THR A 364 15.63 23.69 5.66
C THR A 364 16.15 24.92 4.94
N ARG A 365 16.24 24.89 3.60
CA ARG A 365 16.84 25.95 2.78
C ARG A 365 15.81 26.99 2.36
N TYR A 366 14.64 26.55 1.93
CA TYR A 366 13.61 27.41 1.32
C TYR A 366 12.39 27.64 2.21
N ARG A 367 12.42 27.10 3.44
CA ARG A 367 11.36 27.24 4.45
C ARG A 367 9.98 26.77 3.97
N TRP A 368 9.93 25.84 3.02
CA TRP A 368 8.67 25.22 2.64
C TRP A 368 8.11 24.43 3.83
N SER A 369 6.83 24.64 4.14
CA SER A 369 6.24 24.10 5.38
C SER A 369 4.81 23.62 5.25
N HIS A 370 4.18 23.77 4.08
CA HIS A 370 2.78 23.44 3.88
C HIS A 370 2.58 22.57 2.64
N LEU A 371 1.63 21.62 2.72
CA LEU A 371 1.24 20.77 1.60
C LEU A 371 0.74 21.60 0.41
N ALA A 372 0.00 22.69 0.66
CA ALA A 372 -0.47 23.57 -0.41
C ALA A 372 0.69 24.17 -1.24
N GLN A 373 1.78 24.55 -0.58
CA GLN A 373 2.98 25.06 -1.25
C GLN A 373 3.67 23.96 -2.08
N LEU A 374 3.78 22.74 -1.54
CA LEU A 374 4.31 21.60 -2.29
C LEU A 374 3.50 21.31 -3.55
N ARG A 375 2.17 21.33 -3.43
CA ARG A 375 1.27 21.14 -4.57
C ARG A 375 1.53 22.20 -5.64
N HIS A 376 1.59 23.46 -5.25
CA HIS A 376 1.87 24.56 -6.19
C HIS A 376 3.22 24.41 -6.90
N LEU A 377 4.30 24.17 -6.15
CA LEU A 377 5.65 23.98 -6.70
C LEU A 377 5.73 22.78 -7.65
N ALA A 378 4.97 21.72 -7.36
CA ALA A 378 4.88 20.55 -8.21
C ALA A 378 3.93 20.71 -9.41
N GLY A 379 3.36 21.91 -9.63
CA GLY A 379 2.46 22.18 -10.75
C GLY A 379 1.01 21.74 -10.54
N LEU A 380 0.61 21.41 -9.31
CA LEU A 380 -0.78 21.11 -8.99
C LEU A 380 -1.54 22.39 -8.61
N PRO A 381 -2.81 22.53 -9.04
CA PRO A 381 -3.63 23.66 -8.63
C PRO A 381 -3.86 23.64 -7.11
N PRO A 382 -4.14 24.82 -6.51
CA PRO A 382 -4.57 24.88 -5.12
C PRO A 382 -5.80 23.99 -4.93
N PRO A 383 -5.94 23.30 -3.78
CA PRO A 383 -7.14 22.53 -3.50
C PRO A 383 -8.36 23.46 -3.61
N ALA A 384 -9.42 23.01 -4.29
CA ALA A 384 -10.65 23.79 -4.39
C ALA A 384 -11.10 24.14 -2.96
N THR A 385 -11.17 25.44 -2.66
CA THR A 385 -11.77 25.92 -1.43
C THR A 385 -13.21 25.44 -1.42
N GLY A 386 -13.57 24.59 -0.46
CA GLY A 386 -14.95 24.15 -0.29
C GLY A 386 -15.86 25.37 -0.25
N SER A 387 -16.93 25.34 -1.03
CA SER A 387 -18.04 26.29 -0.99
C SER A 387 -18.53 26.44 0.43
N GLY A 388 -18.07 27.48 1.10
CA GLY A 388 -18.26 27.70 2.52
C GLY A 388 -18.05 29.16 2.85
N GLN A 389 -18.68 30.04 2.07
CA GLN A 389 -19.07 31.42 2.41
C GLN A 389 -19.64 32.08 1.17
N GLU A 390 -20.96 32.12 1.06
CA GLU A 390 -21.72 33.18 0.37
C GLU A 390 -23.21 32.96 0.65
N THR A 391 -23.65 33.47 1.80
CA THR A 391 -24.93 34.19 2.00
C THR A 391 -24.91 34.73 3.43
N LEU A 392 -24.22 35.86 3.61
CA LEU A 392 -24.58 36.85 4.60
C LEU A 392 -24.84 38.13 3.81
N PHE A 393 -26.00 38.73 4.10
CA PHE A 393 -26.70 39.82 3.42
C PHE A 393 -27.64 39.39 2.30
#